data_AF-A0A6L7VLU7-F1
#
_entry.id   AF-A0A6L7VLU7-F1
#
_cell.length_a   1.000
_cell.length_b   1.000
_cell.length_c   1.000
_cell.angle_alpha   90.00
_cell.angle_beta   90.00
_cell.angle_gamma   90.00
#
_symmetry.space_group_name_H-M   'P 1'
#
loop_
_entity.id
_entity.type
_entity.pdbx_description
1 polymer ?
#
loop_
_entity_poly.entity_id
_entity_poly.type
_entity_poly.pdbx_seq_one_letter_code
_entity_poly.pdbx_strand_id
1 'polypeptide(L)'
;MINERTPPARNTPAQDAVQDFVAGAADADVKVKDPNAPRKFKTLTLPFNEYEWGLLEEGCNRFRRSKNGLIREALIEYVTRPLD
;
A
#
# COMPACT_ATOMS: atom_id res chain seq x y z
N MET A 1 10.63 -36.41 -39.20
CA MET A 1 9.26 -36.24 -38.71
C MET A 1 9.29 -35.22 -37.57
N ILE A 2 8.88 -33.98 -37.83
CA ILE A 2 8.73 -32.92 -36.81
C ILE A 2 7.23 -32.76 -36.55
N ASN A 3 6.82 -32.99 -35.30
CA ASN A 3 5.43 -32.89 -34.89
C ASN A 3 5.18 -31.44 -34.46
N GLU A 4 4.53 -30.65 -35.32
CA GLU A 4 4.12 -29.28 -34.98
C GLU A 4 3.10 -29.34 -33.83
N ARG A 5 3.42 -28.74 -32.68
CA ARG A 5 2.45 -28.52 -31.61
C ARG A 5 1.77 -27.19 -31.88
N THR A 6 0.54 -27.23 -32.37
CA THR A 6 -0.32 -26.05 -32.49
C THR A 6 -0.53 -25.44 -31.09
N PRO A 7 -0.24 -24.15 -30.86
CA PRO A 7 -0.58 -23.51 -29.60
C PRO A 7 -2.10 -23.42 -29.44
N PRO A 8 -2.68 -23.68 -28.25
CA PRO A 8 -4.11 -23.54 -28.05
C PRO A 8 -4.51 -22.07 -28.21
N ALA A 9 -5.69 -21.87 -28.82
CA ALA A 9 -6.24 -20.55 -29.09
C ALA A 9 -6.22 -19.67 -27.83
N ARG A 10 -5.67 -18.46 -27.96
CA ARG A 10 -5.69 -17.44 -26.93
C ARG A 10 -7.15 -17.02 -26.71
N ASN A 11 -7.77 -17.50 -25.63
CA ASN A 11 -9.09 -17.04 -25.19
C ASN A 11 -9.00 -15.53 -24.95
N THR A 12 -9.52 -14.75 -25.89
CA THR A 12 -9.73 -13.32 -25.68
C THR A 12 -10.89 -13.23 -24.69
N PRO A 13 -10.74 -12.59 -23.51
CA PRO A 13 -11.85 -12.43 -22.59
C PRO A 13 -12.98 -11.73 -23.36
N ALA A 14 -14.20 -12.26 -23.25
CA ALA A 14 -15.38 -11.58 -23.76
C ALA A 14 -15.40 -10.15 -23.21
N GLN A 15 -15.82 -9.18 -24.03
CA GLN A 15 -15.84 -7.77 -23.64
C GLN A 15 -16.61 -7.57 -22.33
N ASP A 16 -17.65 -8.37 -22.09
CA ASP A 16 -18.41 -8.41 -20.83
C ASP A 16 -17.53 -8.70 -19.60
N ALA A 17 -16.56 -9.62 -19.70
CA ALA A 17 -15.65 -9.92 -18.58
C ALA A 17 -14.68 -8.76 -18.28
N VAL A 18 -14.36 -7.94 -19.29
CA VAL A 18 -13.57 -6.72 -19.10
C VAL A 18 -14.45 -5.63 -18.47
N GLN A 19 -15.70 -5.51 -18.89
CA GLN A 19 -16.65 -4.55 -18.32
C GLN A 19 -17.01 -4.89 -16.88
N ASP A 20 -17.20 -6.17 -16.53
CA ASP A 20 -17.45 -6.62 -15.16
C ASP A 20 -16.25 -6.35 -14.24
N PHE A 21 -15.03 -6.48 -14.75
CA PHE A 21 -13.80 -6.12 -14.01
C PHE A 21 -13.67 -4.60 -13.80
N VAL A 22 -14.01 -3.79 -14.82
CA VAL A 22 -13.99 -2.32 -14.74
C VAL A 22 -15.12 -1.80 -13.84
N ALA A 23 -16.31 -2.39 -13.91
CA ALA A 23 -17.46 -2.03 -13.08
C ALA A 23 -17.21 -2.35 -11.60
N GLY A 24 -16.62 -3.51 -11.30
CA GLY A 24 -16.25 -3.89 -9.92
C GLY A 24 -15.19 -2.98 -9.26
N ALA A 25 -14.43 -2.21 -10.05
CA ALA A 25 -13.44 -1.25 -9.55
C ALA A 25 -14.04 0.13 -9.25
N ALA A 26 -15.18 0.48 -9.85
CA ALA A 26 -15.85 1.75 -9.65
C ALA A 26 -16.65 1.80 -8.33
N ASP A 27 -17.15 0.66 -7.87
CA ASP A 27 -17.87 0.48 -6.59
C ASP A 27 -16.93 0.17 -5.40
N ALA A 28 -15.71 0.70 -5.42
CA ALA A 28 -14.87 0.71 -4.23
C ALA A 28 -15.49 1.69 -3.21
N ASP A 29 -16.46 1.18 -2.44
CA ASP A 29 -17.14 1.84 -1.34
C ASP A 29 -16.15 2.73 -0.57
N VAL A 30 -16.28 4.05 -0.74
CA VAL A 30 -15.45 5.04 -0.07
C VAL A 30 -15.95 5.12 1.36
N LYS A 31 -15.75 4.04 2.12
CA LYS A 31 -16.00 4.02 3.55
C LYS A 31 -15.11 5.06 4.17
N VAL A 32 -15.73 6.03 4.84
CA VAL A 32 -15.04 6.98 5.71
C VAL A 32 -14.20 6.17 6.69
N LYS A 33 -12.88 6.33 6.62
CA LYS A 33 -11.94 5.61 7.47
C LYS A 33 -11.95 6.25 8.85
N ASP A 34 -12.22 5.46 9.89
CA ASP A 34 -12.14 5.93 11.28
C ASP A 34 -10.67 6.09 11.71
N PRO A 35 -10.20 7.30 12.06
CA PRO A 35 -8.83 7.54 12.51
C PRO A 35 -8.49 6.86 13.84
N ASN A 36 -9.49 6.50 14.66
CA ASN A 36 -9.29 5.85 15.95
C ASN A 36 -9.42 4.32 15.89
N ALA A 37 -9.59 3.76 14.68
CA ALA A 37 -9.74 2.32 14.50
C ALA A 37 -8.52 1.53 15.02
N PRO A 38 -8.72 0.29 15.51
CA PRO A 38 -7.62 -0.58 15.91
C PRO A 38 -6.61 -0.81 14.80
N ARG A 39 -5.31 -0.82 15.14
CA ARG A 39 -4.18 -0.99 14.20
C ARG A 39 -3.99 -2.45 13.77
N LYS A 40 -5.05 -3.11 13.30
CA LYS A 40 -5.08 -4.52 12.87
C LYS A 40 -5.29 -4.71 11.37
N PHE A 41 -5.30 -3.62 10.59
CA PHE A 41 -5.64 -3.67 9.16
C PHE A 41 -4.52 -4.30 8.31
N LYS A 42 -3.32 -3.72 8.31
CA LYS A 42 -2.14 -4.21 7.56
C LYS A 42 -0.85 -3.89 8.31
N THR A 43 0.19 -4.69 8.06
CA THR A 43 1.55 -4.49 8.58
C THR A 43 2.47 -4.01 7.46
N LEU A 44 3.43 -3.15 7.79
CA LEU A 44 4.48 -2.68 6.89
C LEU A 44 5.84 -3.14 7.42
N THR A 45 6.64 -3.76 6.56
CA THR A 45 8.06 -4.06 6.83
C THR A 45 8.91 -3.07 6.03
N LEU A 46 9.79 -2.36 6.72
CA LEU A 46 10.64 -1.32 6.13
C LEU A 46 12.10 -1.59 6.51
N PRO A 47 12.97 -1.97 5.56
CA PRO A 47 14.40 -2.04 5.80
C PRO A 47 14.99 -0.62 5.93
N PHE A 48 16.01 -0.47 6.75
CA PHE A 48 16.73 0.79 6.97
C PHE A 48 18.23 0.56 6.77
N ASN A 49 18.91 1.58 6.26
CA ASN A 49 20.37 1.67 6.39
C ASN A 49 20.76 2.25 7.77
N GLU A 50 22.06 2.24 8.07
CA GLU A 50 22.57 2.71 9.38
C GLU A 50 22.24 4.18 9.66
N TYR A 51 22.36 5.04 8.64
CA TYR A 51 22.07 6.47 8.77
C TYR A 51 20.59 6.71 9.11
N GLU A 52 19.69 6.09 8.37
CA GLU A 52 18.24 6.20 8.59
C GLU A 52 17.84 5.64 9.96
N TRP A 53 18.46 4.54 10.38
CA TRP A 53 18.21 3.96 11.70
C TRP A 53 18.67 4.89 12.82
N GLY A 54 19.84 5.52 12.68
CA GLY A 54 20.35 6.51 13.63
C GLY A 54 19.38 7.69 13.80
N LEU A 55 18.90 8.27 12.69
CA LEU A 55 17.90 9.33 12.72
C LEU A 55 16.60 8.89 13.41
N LEU A 56 16.15 7.66 13.17
CA LEU A 56 14.96 7.11 13.80
C LEU A 56 15.14 7.01 15.32
N GLU A 57 16.31 6.58 15.80
CA GLU A 57 16.59 6.49 17.24
C GLU A 57 16.69 7.85 17.91
N GLU A 58 17.39 8.81 17.29
CA GLU A 58 17.44 10.20 17.76
C GLU A 58 16.04 10.81 17.86
N GLY A 59 15.23 10.64 16.82
CA GLY A 59 13.83 11.08 16.81
C GLY A 59 13.01 10.45 17.94
N CYS A 60 13.15 9.14 18.16
CA CYS A 60 12.44 8.44 19.23
C CYS A 60 12.81 9.00 20.61
N ASN A 61 14.10 9.27 20.83
CA ASN A 61 14.60 9.85 22.08
C ASN A 61 14.08 11.27 22.29
N ARG A 62 14.09 12.11 21.24
CA ARG A 62 13.64 13.50 21.28
C ARG A 62 12.14 13.63 21.55
N PHE A 63 11.33 12.84 20.85
CA PHE A 63 9.87 12.95 20.93
C PHE A 63 9.23 11.98 21.95
N ARG A 64 10.03 11.17 22.64
CA ARG A 64 9.57 10.13 23.59
C ARG A 64 8.51 9.21 22.97
N ARG A 65 8.73 8.80 21.71
CA ARG A 65 7.84 7.90 20.97
C ARG A 65 8.57 6.60 20.65
N SER A 66 7.81 5.52 20.45
CA SER A 66 8.36 4.29 19.87
C SER A 66 8.63 4.50 18.37
N LYS A 67 9.53 3.70 17.80
CA LYS A 67 9.87 3.71 16.35
C LYS A 67 8.61 3.67 15.46
N ASN A 68 7.73 2.70 15.72
CA ASN A 68 6.46 2.57 15.02
C ASN A 68 5.47 3.71 15.32
N GLY A 69 5.55 4.35 16.48
CA GLY A 69 4.74 5.52 16.80
C GLY A 69 5.19 6.73 15.99
N LEU A 70 6.50 6.99 15.99
CA LEU A 70 7.10 8.12 15.29
C LEU A 70 6.87 8.05 13.77
N ILE A 71 7.08 6.88 13.15
CA ILE A 71 6.84 6.69 11.71
C ILE A 71 5.38 6.98 11.33
N ARG A 72 4.41 6.62 12.18
CA ARG A 72 3.00 6.89 11.93
C ARG A 72 2.67 8.37 12.02
N GLU A 73 3.14 9.03 13.08
CA GLU A 73 2.95 10.48 13.25
C GLU A 73 3.58 11.24 12.09
N ALA A 74 4.81 10.89 11.70
CA ALA A 74 5.50 11.49 10.56
C ALA A 74 4.73 11.30 9.24
N LEU A 75 4.14 10.12 9.02
CA LEU A 75 3.31 9.88 7.84
C LEU A 75 2.06 10.77 7.83
N ILE A 76 1.36 10.87 8.97
CA ILE A 76 0.18 11.74 9.09
C ILE A 76 0.60 13.18 8.81
N GLU A 77 1.61 13.67 9.53
CA GLU A 77 2.10 15.03 9.39
C GLU A 77 2.51 15.34 7.94
N TYR A 78 3.29 14.47 7.30
CA TYR A 78 3.77 14.68 5.93
C TYR A 78 2.63 14.73 4.90
N VAL A 79 1.59 13.92 5.07
CA VAL A 79 0.46 13.83 4.12
C VAL A 79 -0.59 14.90 4.39
N THR A 80 -0.81 15.29 5.64
CA THR A 80 -1.81 16.30 6.00
C THR A 80 -1.28 17.72 5.99
N ARG A 81 0.05 17.90 5.98
CA ARG A 81 0.65 19.22 5.86
C ARG A 81 0.31 19.81 4.48
N PRO A 82 -0.18 21.07 4.40
CA PRO A 82 -0.42 21.72 3.13
C PRO A 82 0.90 21.90 2.35
N LEU A 83 0.84 21.76 1.02
CA LEU A 83 1.94 22.12 0.15
C LEU A 83 1.87 23.64 -0.07
N ASP A 84 2.86 24.36 0.43
CA ASP A 84 3.05 25.79 0.16
C ASP A 84 3.61 26.04 -1.26
#